data_AF-A0AAU3IQB8-F1
#
_entry.id   AF-A0AAU3IQB8-F1
#
_cell.length_a   1.000
_cell.length_b   1.000
_cell.length_c   1.000
_cell.angle_alpha   90.00
_cell.angle_beta   90.00
_cell.angle_gamma   90.00
#
_symmetry.space_group_name_H-M   'P 1'
#
loop_
_entity.id
_entity.type
_entity.pdbx_description
1 polymer ?
#
loop_
_entity_poly.entity_id
_entity_poly.type
_entity_poly.pdbx_seq_one_letter_code
_entity_poly.pdbx_strand_id
1 'polypeptide(L)'
;MAHEDLVAHYQRLLDVAQFLETGLSWTAVQPLVEPMGIEDVAASVAGPGFGIEESEVEGDGVFIDESGPSIMLLDLEGGLFSHYEPSRLERLSAGARVWHLEWNVNGNGALAYAADGRLRLVMPDLRPADVYGPDPHALDHLLRRLPEPSARLSHARAMSLVEVDSGAYLDLDWLDSPQCRVVFPGEE
;
A
#
# COMPACT_ATOMS: atom_id res chain seq x y z
N MET A 1 10.56 11.93 -11.65
CA MET A 1 10.79 10.80 -12.57
C MET A 1 9.63 10.76 -13.57
N ALA A 2 9.83 10.35 -14.84
CA ALA A 2 8.69 10.20 -15.75
C ALA A 2 7.87 8.96 -15.37
N HIS A 3 6.57 8.94 -15.64
CA HIS A 3 5.70 7.82 -15.27
C HIS A 3 6.17 6.49 -15.89
N GLU A 4 6.64 6.50 -17.15
CA GLU A 4 7.17 5.30 -17.81
C GLU A 4 8.45 4.77 -17.14
N ASP A 5 9.30 5.64 -16.59
CA ASP A 5 10.48 5.22 -15.85
C ASP A 5 10.09 4.50 -14.54
N LEU A 6 9.00 4.96 -13.89
CA LEU A 6 8.43 4.32 -12.69
C LEU A 6 7.80 2.97 -12.99
N VAL A 7 7.06 2.87 -14.10
CA VAL A 7 6.54 1.58 -14.55
C VAL A 7 7.70 0.61 -14.79
N ALA A 8 8.75 1.04 -15.48
CA ALA A 8 9.93 0.22 -15.72
C ALA A 8 10.67 -0.15 -14.43
N HIS A 9 10.71 0.74 -13.43
CA HIS A 9 11.22 0.45 -12.09
C HIS A 9 10.45 -0.69 -11.44
N TYR A 10 9.13 -0.58 -11.33
CA TYR A 10 8.32 -1.61 -10.68
C TYR A 10 8.27 -2.92 -11.46
N GLN A 11 8.38 -2.89 -12.79
CA GLN A 11 8.57 -4.11 -13.56
C GLN A 11 9.85 -4.85 -13.15
N ARG A 12 10.98 -4.12 -13.02
CA ARG A 12 12.25 -4.70 -12.57
C ARG A 12 12.17 -5.18 -11.13
N LEU A 13 11.51 -4.43 -10.25
CA LEU A 13 11.30 -4.84 -8.85
C LEU A 13 10.57 -6.18 -8.80
N LEU A 14 9.45 -6.31 -9.52
CA LEU A 14 8.67 -7.54 -9.60
C LEU A 14 9.42 -8.68 -10.31
N ASP A 15 10.41 -8.38 -11.15
CA ASP A 15 11.32 -9.38 -11.76
C ASP A 15 12.30 -9.98 -10.77
N VAL A 16 12.82 -9.15 -9.87
CA VAL A 16 13.83 -9.56 -8.87
C VAL A 16 13.16 -10.11 -7.62
N ALA A 17 12.23 -9.37 -7.03
CA ALA A 17 11.45 -9.73 -5.84
C ALA A 17 10.15 -10.45 -6.24
N GLN A 18 10.27 -11.65 -6.82
CA GLN A 18 9.12 -12.40 -7.38
C GLN A 18 8.04 -12.75 -6.34
N PHE A 19 8.37 -12.74 -5.04
CA PHE A 19 7.37 -12.93 -3.99
C PHE A 19 6.33 -11.80 -3.99
N LEU A 20 6.73 -10.56 -4.32
CA LEU A 20 5.80 -9.43 -4.47
C LEU A 20 4.86 -9.61 -5.67
N GLU A 21 5.31 -10.26 -6.75
CA GLU A 21 4.44 -10.58 -7.89
C GLU A 21 3.40 -11.67 -7.51
N THR A 22 3.77 -12.55 -6.58
CA THR A 22 2.92 -13.65 -6.10
C THR A 22 1.83 -13.15 -5.14
N GLY A 23 2.17 -12.19 -4.28
CA GLY A 23 1.25 -11.49 -3.41
C GLY A 23 1.86 -10.18 -2.91
N LEU A 24 1.03 -9.15 -2.82
CA LEU A 24 1.41 -7.85 -2.27
C LEU A 24 0.29 -7.37 -1.35
N SER A 25 0.67 -6.77 -0.23
CA SER A 25 -0.20 -5.93 0.60
C SER A 25 0.62 -4.69 0.97
N TRP A 26 0.49 -3.64 0.16
CA TRP A 26 1.28 -2.42 0.24
C TRP A 26 0.40 -1.23 0.54
N THR A 27 0.73 -0.47 1.58
CA THR A 27 -0.07 0.68 2.02
C THR A 27 0.81 1.92 2.11
N ALA A 28 0.40 2.99 1.44
CA ALA A 28 1.01 4.30 1.59
C ALA A 28 0.08 5.18 2.44
N VAL A 29 0.61 5.79 3.48
CA VAL A 29 -0.08 6.74 4.37
C VAL A 29 0.59 8.09 4.21
N GLN A 30 -0.15 9.10 3.76
CA GLN A 30 0.38 10.46 3.63
C GLN A 30 -0.35 11.40 4.60
N PRO A 31 0.33 11.90 5.64
CA PRO A 31 -0.26 12.81 6.61
C PRO A 31 -0.72 14.12 5.95
N LEU A 32 -1.87 14.67 6.38
CA LEU A 32 -2.47 15.87 5.75
C LEU A 32 -2.20 17.19 6.50
N VAL A 33 -2.22 17.19 7.84
CA VAL A 33 -2.17 18.43 8.64
C VAL A 33 -1.24 18.28 9.83
N GLU A 34 -1.51 17.30 10.70
CA GLU A 34 -0.67 17.02 11.86
C GLU A 34 0.43 16.03 11.46
N PRO A 35 1.67 16.19 11.99
CA PRO A 35 2.70 15.19 11.82
C PRO A 35 2.19 13.86 12.39
N MET A 36 2.10 12.86 11.53
CA MET A 36 1.85 11.48 11.92
C MET A 36 3.15 10.73 11.66
N GLY A 37 3.68 10.07 12.68
CA GLY A 37 4.92 9.29 12.60
C GLY A 37 4.66 7.79 12.49
N ILE A 38 5.74 7.02 12.36
CA ILE A 38 5.70 5.54 12.34
C ILE A 38 4.93 4.98 13.54
N GLU A 39 5.16 5.51 14.75
CA GLU A 39 4.50 5.05 15.97
C GLU A 39 2.98 5.27 15.94
N ASP A 40 2.50 6.39 15.39
CA ASP A 40 1.06 6.69 15.28
C ASP A 40 0.37 5.71 14.32
N VAL A 41 1.03 5.41 13.19
CA VAL A 41 0.54 4.45 12.20
C VAL A 41 0.55 3.04 12.79
N ALA A 42 1.65 2.62 13.42
CA ALA A 42 1.75 1.32 14.08
C ALA A 42 0.67 1.15 15.16
N ALA A 43 0.45 2.17 16.01
CA ALA A 43 -0.59 2.17 17.01
C ALA A 43 -2.01 2.06 16.41
N SER A 44 -2.27 2.76 15.31
CA SER A 44 -3.56 2.73 14.61
C SER A 44 -3.89 1.33 14.04
N VAL A 45 -2.85 0.64 13.59
CA VAL A 45 -2.93 -0.67 12.94
C VAL A 45 -2.95 -1.82 13.94
N ALA A 46 -1.99 -1.88 14.86
CA ALA A 46 -1.83 -2.98 15.81
C ALA A 46 -2.63 -2.80 17.11
N GLY A 47 -3.06 -1.57 17.41
CA GLY A 47 -3.80 -1.25 18.63
C GLY A 47 -2.91 -1.17 19.88
N PRO A 48 -3.51 -1.13 21.08
CA PRO A 48 -2.77 -0.96 22.33
C PRO A 48 -1.81 -2.11 22.61
N GLY A 49 -0.60 -1.80 23.08
CA GLY A 49 0.41 -2.80 23.46
C GLY A 49 1.25 -3.32 22.28
N PHE A 50 1.20 -2.64 21.13
CA PHE A 50 2.11 -2.93 20.02
C PHE A 50 3.57 -2.71 20.40
N GLY A 51 4.46 -3.44 19.73
CA GLY A 51 5.89 -3.19 19.75
C GLY A 51 6.38 -2.75 18.37
N ILE A 52 7.58 -2.19 18.34
CA ILE A 52 8.35 -1.98 17.12
C ILE A 52 9.75 -2.54 17.36
N GLU A 53 10.23 -3.36 16.43
CA GLU A 53 11.58 -3.88 16.43
C GLU A 53 12.21 -3.72 15.04
N GLU A 54 13.53 -3.66 14.98
CA GLU A 54 14.25 -3.68 13.70
C GLU A 54 14.41 -5.13 13.24
N SER A 55 14.04 -5.42 12.00
CA SER A 55 14.11 -6.76 11.42
C SER A 55 14.39 -6.70 9.92
N GLU A 56 15.05 -7.72 9.39
CA GLU A 56 15.10 -7.96 7.93
C GLU A 56 13.68 -8.20 7.39
N VAL A 57 13.42 -7.78 6.14
CA VAL A 57 12.12 -7.92 5.48
C VAL A 57 11.96 -9.33 4.93
N GLU A 58 11.73 -10.29 5.82
CA GLU A 58 11.56 -11.69 5.48
C GLU A 58 10.46 -12.35 6.30
N GLY A 59 9.93 -13.47 5.80
CA GLY A 59 8.92 -14.27 6.48
C GLY A 59 7.57 -13.56 6.57
N ASP A 60 6.97 -13.59 7.76
CA ASP A 60 5.66 -13.00 8.04
C ASP A 60 5.81 -11.74 8.90
N GLY A 61 5.04 -10.71 8.59
CA GLY A 61 5.03 -9.49 9.40
C GLY A 61 4.57 -8.25 8.64
N VAL A 62 4.36 -7.19 9.41
CA VAL A 62 4.06 -5.85 8.91
C VAL A 62 5.28 -4.98 9.13
N PHE A 63 5.91 -4.56 8.04
CA PHE A 63 7.08 -3.69 8.04
C PHE A 63 6.65 -2.27 7.72
N ILE A 64 7.21 -1.30 8.43
CA ILE A 64 6.84 0.10 8.34
C ILE A 64 8.09 0.98 8.28
N ASP A 65 8.05 2.01 7.43
CA ASP A 65 9.12 3.01 7.36
C ASP A 65 8.62 4.32 6.75
N GLU A 66 9.40 5.39 6.92
CA GLU A 66 9.20 6.64 6.20
C GLU A 66 9.74 6.53 4.77
N SER A 67 8.93 6.93 3.79
CA SER A 67 9.32 7.02 2.39
C SER A 67 8.81 8.31 1.78
N GLY A 68 9.72 9.26 1.57
CA GLY A 68 9.39 10.56 1.00
C GLY A 68 8.42 11.33 1.92
N PRO A 69 7.28 11.82 1.42
CA PRO A 69 6.26 12.49 2.25
C PRO A 69 5.27 11.51 2.91
N SER A 70 5.47 10.20 2.76
CA SER A 70 4.57 9.14 3.21
C SER A 70 5.24 8.22 4.22
N ILE A 71 4.40 7.52 4.98
CA ILE A 71 4.77 6.32 5.73
C ILE A 71 4.27 5.13 4.93
N MET A 72 5.15 4.17 4.71
CA MET A 72 4.91 2.97 3.94
C MET A 72 4.71 1.79 4.88
N LEU A 73 3.71 0.95 4.61
CA LEU A 73 3.56 -0.36 5.23
C LEU A 73 3.64 -1.45 4.15
N LEU A 74 4.42 -2.49 4.42
CA LEU A 74 4.44 -3.73 3.66
C LEU A 74 4.04 -4.88 4.58
N ASP A 75 2.92 -5.50 4.27
CA ASP A 75 2.38 -6.66 4.99
C ASP A 75 2.66 -7.91 4.15
N LEU A 76 3.57 -8.76 4.65
CA LEU A 76 4.02 -9.95 3.91
C LEU A 76 3.02 -11.13 4.02
N GLU A 77 2.21 -11.16 5.07
CA GLU A 77 1.17 -12.19 5.25
C GLU A 77 -0.09 -11.84 4.43
N GLY A 78 -0.39 -10.54 4.31
CA GLY A 78 -1.59 -10.02 3.69
C GLY A 78 -2.77 -9.97 4.66
N GLY A 79 -3.83 -9.26 4.25
CA GLY A 79 -5.07 -9.21 5.03
C GLY A 79 -5.06 -8.25 6.23
N LEU A 80 -3.98 -7.48 6.42
CA LEU A 80 -3.96 -6.37 7.38
C LEU A 80 -5.14 -5.41 7.15
N PHE A 81 -5.38 -5.12 5.87
CA PHE A 81 -6.51 -4.36 5.39
C PHE A 81 -7.35 -5.20 4.43
N SER A 82 -8.63 -4.88 4.36
CA SER A 82 -9.53 -5.43 3.36
C SER A 82 -10.53 -4.36 2.96
N HIS A 83 -10.77 -4.16 1.67
CA HIS A 83 -11.83 -3.26 1.22
C HIS A 83 -13.24 -3.77 1.52
N TYR A 84 -13.40 -5.06 1.86
CA TYR A 84 -14.66 -5.61 2.35
C TYR A 84 -14.93 -5.24 3.81
N GLU A 85 -13.88 -4.96 4.59
CA GLU A 85 -13.95 -4.51 5.99
C GLU A 85 -13.20 -3.18 6.17
N PRO A 86 -13.72 -2.07 5.62
CA PRO A 86 -12.95 -0.84 5.44
C PRO A 86 -12.63 -0.12 6.76
N SER A 87 -13.20 -0.54 7.89
CA SER A 87 -13.07 0.15 9.18
C SER A 87 -11.62 0.42 9.62
N ARG A 88 -10.67 -0.45 9.26
CA ARG A 88 -9.24 -0.26 9.55
C ARG A 88 -8.63 0.82 8.66
N LEU A 89 -8.87 0.77 7.35
CA LEU A 89 -8.43 1.79 6.39
C LEU A 89 -9.06 3.15 6.71
N GLU A 90 -10.34 3.17 7.06
CA GLU A 90 -11.06 4.37 7.48
C GLU A 90 -10.41 4.98 8.71
N ARG A 91 -10.18 4.19 9.77
CA ARG A 91 -9.49 4.68 10.97
C ARG A 91 -8.12 5.26 10.65
N LEU A 92 -7.31 4.55 9.86
CA LEU A 92 -5.98 5.01 9.47
C LEU A 92 -6.01 6.30 8.65
N SER A 93 -7.04 6.49 7.83
CA SER A 93 -7.24 7.70 7.03
C SER A 93 -7.78 8.90 7.82
N ALA A 94 -8.02 8.78 9.13
CA ALA A 94 -8.44 9.89 9.96
C ALA A 94 -7.26 10.86 10.17
N GLY A 95 -7.11 11.84 9.27
CA GLY A 95 -6.00 12.81 9.26
C GLY A 95 -4.91 12.53 8.21
N ALA A 96 -5.13 11.53 7.35
CA ALA A 96 -4.21 11.15 6.28
C ALA A 96 -4.96 10.76 5.00
N ARG A 97 -4.21 10.74 3.89
CA ARG A 97 -4.60 10.00 2.68
C ARG A 97 -3.97 8.63 2.73
N VAL A 98 -4.73 7.60 2.40
CA VAL A 98 -4.28 6.21 2.45
C VAL A 98 -4.57 5.54 1.10
N TRP A 99 -3.54 4.99 0.49
CA TRP A 99 -3.64 4.12 -0.68
C TRP A 99 -3.25 2.72 -0.23
N HIS A 100 -4.12 1.75 -0.45
CA HIS A 100 -3.84 0.35 -0.16
C HIS A 100 -3.94 -0.45 -1.45
N LEU A 101 -2.84 -1.06 -1.84
CA LEU A 101 -2.71 -1.87 -3.03
C LEU A 101 -2.43 -3.31 -2.62
N GLU A 102 -3.30 -4.21 -3.06
CA GLU A 102 -3.15 -5.63 -2.78
C GLU A 102 -3.35 -6.51 -4.02
N TRP A 103 -2.72 -7.67 -4.00
CA TRP A 103 -3.08 -8.83 -4.81
C TRP A 103 -2.59 -10.13 -4.18
N ASN A 104 -3.11 -11.25 -4.65
CA ASN A 104 -2.73 -12.57 -4.16
C ASN A 104 -2.66 -13.63 -5.27
N VAL A 105 -2.17 -14.81 -4.88
CA VAL A 105 -1.96 -15.98 -5.75
C VAL A 105 -3.21 -16.46 -6.48
N ASN A 106 -4.40 -16.12 -6.00
CA ASN A 106 -5.67 -16.48 -6.63
C ASN A 106 -6.05 -15.53 -7.78
N GLY A 107 -5.23 -14.50 -8.05
CA GLY A 107 -5.45 -13.53 -9.11
C GLY A 107 -6.42 -12.41 -8.75
N ASN A 108 -6.82 -12.31 -7.48
CA ASN A 108 -7.57 -11.17 -6.98
C ASN A 108 -6.60 -10.03 -6.66
N GLY A 109 -6.98 -8.80 -6.94
CA GLY A 109 -6.25 -7.61 -6.51
C GLY A 109 -7.15 -6.40 -6.41
N ALA A 110 -6.72 -5.38 -5.67
CA ALA A 110 -7.49 -4.16 -5.50
C ALA A 110 -6.59 -2.97 -5.21
N LEU A 111 -7.01 -1.80 -5.66
CA LEU A 111 -6.53 -0.53 -5.14
C LEU A 111 -7.69 0.12 -4.37
N ALA A 112 -7.51 0.31 -3.07
CA ALA A 112 -8.42 1.07 -2.22
C ALA A 112 -7.81 2.44 -1.90
N TYR A 113 -8.66 3.46 -1.85
CA TYR A 113 -8.27 4.81 -1.44
C TYR A 113 -9.19 5.32 -0.34
N ALA A 114 -8.61 5.76 0.77
CA ALA A 114 -9.31 6.32 1.92
C ALA A 114 -8.73 7.68 2.31
N ALA A 115 -9.59 8.60 2.71
CA ALA A 115 -9.21 9.93 3.14
C ALA A 115 -10.29 10.53 4.07
N ASP A 116 -9.85 11.28 5.07
CA ASP A 116 -10.69 11.93 6.09
C ASP A 116 -11.58 10.95 6.85
N GLY A 117 -11.03 9.80 7.23
CA GLY A 117 -11.76 8.81 8.00
C GLY A 117 -12.75 7.97 7.19
N ARG A 118 -12.65 7.96 5.85
CA ARG A 118 -13.65 7.34 4.96
C ARG A 118 -13.00 6.66 3.77
N LEU A 119 -13.51 5.48 3.42
CA LEU A 119 -13.21 4.85 2.14
C LEU A 119 -13.88 5.67 1.03
N ARG A 120 -13.08 6.11 0.05
CA ARG A 120 -13.54 6.97 -1.05
C ARG A 120 -13.82 6.16 -2.31
N LEU A 121 -12.89 5.27 -2.66
CA LEU A 121 -13.06 4.37 -3.78
C LEU A 121 -12.33 3.05 -3.59
N VAL A 122 -12.74 2.07 -4.38
CA VAL A 122 -12.07 0.79 -4.59
C VAL A 122 -12.07 0.50 -6.08
N MET A 123 -10.92 0.08 -6.59
CA MET A 123 -10.73 -0.43 -7.94
C MET A 123 -10.43 -1.94 -7.85
N PRO A 124 -11.45 -2.80 -7.95
CA PRO A 124 -11.27 -4.25 -7.91
C PRO A 124 -10.58 -4.75 -9.18
N ASP A 125 -9.85 -5.85 -9.06
CA ASP A 125 -9.05 -6.51 -10.10
C ASP A 125 -8.10 -5.55 -10.86
N LEU A 126 -7.79 -4.41 -10.25
CA LEU A 126 -7.08 -3.29 -10.87
C LEU A 126 -7.70 -2.85 -12.20
N ARG A 127 -9.04 -2.91 -12.30
CA ARG A 127 -9.83 -2.53 -13.47
C ARG A 127 -10.48 -1.16 -13.30
N PRO A 128 -10.04 -0.14 -14.05
CA PRO A 128 -10.62 1.21 -13.97
C PRO A 128 -12.12 1.25 -14.29
N ALA A 129 -12.62 0.32 -15.11
CA ALA A 129 -14.03 0.22 -15.47
C ALA A 129 -14.93 -0.23 -14.30
N ASP A 130 -14.37 -0.92 -13.31
CA ASP A 130 -15.10 -1.54 -12.20
C ASP A 130 -14.99 -0.73 -10.90
N VAL A 131 -14.48 0.50 -10.97
CA VAL A 131 -14.31 1.40 -9.82
C VAL A 131 -15.66 1.71 -9.17
N TYR A 132 -15.71 1.60 -7.84
CA TYR A 132 -16.89 1.93 -7.05
C TYR A 132 -16.52 2.65 -5.75
N GLY A 133 -17.51 3.21 -5.06
CA GLY A 133 -17.36 3.88 -3.77
C GLY A 133 -18.13 5.21 -3.70
N PRO A 134 -18.09 5.90 -2.55
CA PRO A 134 -18.74 7.20 -2.38
C PRO A 134 -18.19 8.32 -3.27
N ASP A 135 -16.93 8.21 -3.71
CA ASP A 135 -16.26 9.17 -4.59
C ASP A 135 -15.38 8.45 -5.62
N PRO A 136 -15.99 7.82 -6.65
CA PRO A 136 -15.27 7.00 -7.63
C PRO A 136 -14.32 7.81 -8.53
N HIS A 137 -14.43 9.13 -8.52
CA HIS A 137 -13.59 10.03 -9.33
C HIS A 137 -12.39 10.60 -8.57
N ALA A 138 -12.20 10.23 -7.30
CA ALA A 138 -11.14 10.79 -6.46
C ALA A 138 -9.73 10.60 -7.04
N LEU A 139 -9.51 9.55 -7.85
CA LEU A 139 -8.24 9.25 -8.50
C LEU A 139 -8.30 9.32 -10.04
N ASP A 140 -9.28 10.01 -10.63
CA ASP A 140 -9.46 10.13 -12.09
C ASP A 140 -8.18 10.58 -12.83
N HIS A 141 -7.36 11.43 -12.19
CA HIS A 141 -6.09 11.91 -12.75
C HIS A 141 -5.03 10.81 -12.91
N LEU A 142 -5.13 9.75 -12.11
CA LEU A 142 -4.26 8.57 -12.14
C LEU A 142 -4.86 7.46 -13.01
N LEU A 143 -6.13 7.14 -12.79
CA LEU A 143 -6.77 5.95 -13.36
C LEU A 143 -6.90 5.99 -14.88
N ARG A 144 -6.99 7.19 -15.48
CA ARG A 144 -6.97 7.36 -16.95
C ARG A 144 -5.66 6.89 -17.62
N ARG A 145 -4.61 6.61 -16.83
CA ARG A 145 -3.32 6.13 -17.30
C ARG A 145 -3.19 4.61 -17.25
N LEU A 146 -4.14 3.90 -16.65
CA LEU A 146 -4.21 2.44 -16.68
C LEU A 146 -4.89 1.99 -17.98
N PRO A 147 -4.20 1.28 -18.87
CA PRO A 147 -4.89 0.58 -19.95
C PRO A 147 -5.58 -0.68 -19.43
N GLU A 148 -6.38 -1.30 -20.29
CA GLU A 148 -7.04 -2.58 -20.03
C GLU A 148 -6.06 -3.64 -19.48
N PRO A 149 -6.49 -4.52 -18.56
CA PRO A 149 -5.57 -5.31 -17.76
C PRO A 149 -4.73 -6.31 -18.56
N SER A 150 -3.43 -6.35 -18.23
CA SER A 150 -2.54 -7.48 -18.52
C SER A 150 -1.73 -7.74 -17.26
N ALA A 151 -1.90 -8.91 -16.63
CA ALA A 151 -1.55 -9.21 -15.22
C ALA A 151 -0.36 -8.40 -14.65
N ARG A 152 0.85 -8.66 -15.13
CA ARG A 152 2.07 -8.08 -14.58
C ARG A 152 2.28 -6.60 -14.85
N LEU A 153 2.00 -6.15 -16.07
CA LEU A 153 2.10 -4.74 -16.42
C LEU A 153 1.05 -3.92 -15.67
N SER A 154 -0.09 -4.52 -15.34
CA SER A 154 -1.11 -3.92 -14.47
C SER A 154 -0.60 -3.73 -13.04
N HIS A 155 0.11 -4.71 -12.46
CA HIS A 155 0.72 -4.57 -11.13
C HIS A 155 1.74 -3.42 -11.09
N ALA A 156 2.73 -3.43 -11.99
CA ALA A 156 3.76 -2.39 -12.02
C ALA A 156 3.17 -0.98 -12.24
N ARG A 157 2.13 -0.87 -13.07
CA ARG A 157 1.42 0.39 -13.25
C ARG A 157 0.64 0.81 -12.01
N ALA A 158 -0.08 -0.10 -11.37
CA ALA A 158 -0.79 0.22 -10.14
C ALA A 158 0.18 0.72 -9.05
N MET A 159 1.34 0.06 -8.89
CA MET A 159 2.39 0.53 -7.98
C MET A 159 2.88 1.93 -8.34
N SER A 160 3.15 2.18 -9.62
CA SER A 160 3.58 3.50 -10.08
C SER A 160 2.54 4.62 -9.86
N LEU A 161 1.25 4.30 -9.85
CA LEU A 161 0.21 5.28 -9.55
C LEU A 161 0.18 5.63 -8.07
N VAL A 162 0.33 4.62 -7.19
CA VAL A 162 0.45 4.85 -5.75
C VAL A 162 1.66 5.73 -5.47
N GLU A 163 2.84 5.44 -6.05
CA GLU A 163 4.02 6.29 -5.89
C GLU A 163 3.80 7.72 -6.41
N VAL A 164 3.23 7.88 -7.61
CA VAL A 164 3.03 9.22 -8.20
C VAL A 164 2.16 10.11 -7.31
N ASP A 165 1.16 9.55 -6.64
CA ASP A 165 0.19 10.32 -5.86
C ASP A 165 0.58 10.45 -4.37
N SER A 166 1.18 9.41 -3.81
CA SER A 166 1.58 9.37 -2.40
C SER A 166 3.03 9.80 -2.17
N GLY A 167 3.93 9.55 -3.11
CA GLY A 167 5.38 9.68 -2.94
C GLY A 167 6.03 8.51 -2.21
N ALA A 168 5.28 7.45 -1.88
CA ALA A 168 5.84 6.23 -1.31
C ALA A 168 6.57 5.43 -2.40
N TYR A 169 7.87 5.22 -2.20
CA TYR A 169 8.79 4.55 -3.11
C TYR A 169 9.20 3.22 -2.51
N LEU A 170 8.90 2.14 -3.23
CA LEU A 170 9.32 0.79 -2.85
C LEU A 170 10.35 0.32 -3.86
N ASP A 171 11.54 -0.04 -3.38
CA ASP A 171 12.65 -0.51 -4.18
C ASP A 171 13.37 -1.69 -3.50
N LEU A 172 14.41 -2.19 -4.16
CA LEU A 172 15.21 -3.30 -3.63
C LEU A 172 16.02 -2.89 -2.41
N ASP A 173 16.54 -1.66 -2.38
CA ASP A 173 17.32 -1.17 -1.25
C ASP A 173 16.47 -1.13 0.04
N TRP A 174 15.19 -0.78 -0.07
CA TRP A 174 14.23 -0.85 1.03
C TRP A 174 13.99 -2.29 1.49
N LEU A 175 13.83 -3.25 0.57
CA LEU A 175 13.62 -4.66 0.90
C LEU A 175 14.87 -5.32 1.51
N ASP A 176 16.07 -4.92 1.05
CA ASP A 176 17.34 -5.51 1.46
C ASP A 176 17.92 -4.88 2.74
N SER A 177 17.27 -3.83 3.27
CA SER A 177 17.66 -3.15 4.51
C SER A 177 16.76 -3.57 5.68
N PRO A 178 17.27 -3.59 6.92
CA PRO A 178 16.41 -3.74 8.09
C PRO A 178 15.35 -2.65 8.15
N GLN A 179 14.11 -3.05 8.45
CA GLN A 179 12.95 -2.18 8.58
C GLN A 179 12.35 -2.30 9.97
N CYS A 180 11.49 -1.35 10.33
CA CYS A 180 10.71 -1.47 11.56
C CYS A 180 9.60 -2.51 11.37
N ARG A 181 9.68 -3.65 12.03
CA ARG A 181 8.59 -4.64 12.12
C ARG A 181 7.64 -4.25 13.25
N VAL A 182 6.36 -4.19 12.95
CA VAL A 182 5.29 -3.99 13.94
C VAL A 182 5.00 -5.32 14.62
N VAL A 183 5.15 -5.36 15.94
CA VAL A 183 4.86 -6.54 16.77
C VAL A 183 3.44 -6.42 17.32
N PHE A 184 2.57 -7.36 16.96
CA PHE A 184 1.19 -7.36 17.43
C PHE A 184 1.08 -7.91 18.87
N PRO A 185 0.14 -7.40 19.68
CA PRO A 185 -0.05 -7.92 21.03
C PRO A 185 -0.35 -9.43 21.04
N GLY A 186 0.49 -10.20 21.73
CA GLY A 186 0.34 -11.66 21.84
C GLY A 186 1.20 -12.47 20.86
N GLU A 187 1.99 -11.81 20.01
CA GLU A 187 3.15 -12.44 19.36
C GLU A 187 4.31 -12.50 20.38
N GLU A 188 4.54 -13.69 20.96
CA GLU A 188 5.76 -14.03 21.73
C GLU A 188 6.51 -15.18 21.04
#